data_AF-A0A6A5UMS2-F1
#
_entry.id   AF-A0A6A5UMS2-F1
#
_cell.length_a   1.000
_cell.length_b   1.000
_cell.length_c   1.000
_cell.angle_alpha   90.00
_cell.angle_beta   90.00
_cell.angle_gamma   90.00
#
_symmetry.space_group_name_H-M   'P 1'
#
loop_
_entity.id
_entity.type
_entity.pdbx_description
1 polymer ?
#
loop_
_entity_poly.entity_id
_entity_poly.type
_entity_poly.pdbx_seq_one_letter_code
_entity_poly.pdbx_strand_id
1 'polypeptide(L)'
;MAPGIIWVSSHVFHLPQPRDGVEELTVDKFCDWYENTHIQKVTSLSGVQRAARYEASLDGQSAPREELLHSIFEQSRFDMRISEDVDSSIFLATDEGPAKFVVSWSSDSASDVDVEALRKIEGCKRVRRFRVVAGSTLEHFQRRENGWEGREGSGLMLIEFEGEEIPVEKVRRVIGERGEVGWFRLKRVYGETKK
;
A
#
# COMPACT_ATOMS: atom_id res chain seq x y z
N MET A 1 8.91 8.87 -18.23
CA MET A 1 9.08 8.17 -16.94
C MET A 1 8.75 6.71 -17.18
N ALA A 2 9.52 5.79 -16.61
CA ALA A 2 9.17 4.38 -16.63
C ALA A 2 7.84 4.17 -15.88
N PRO A 3 6.99 3.21 -16.29
CA PRO A 3 5.82 2.84 -15.53
C PRO A 3 6.25 2.38 -14.13
N GLY A 4 5.47 2.72 -13.13
CA GLY A 4 5.80 2.46 -11.73
C GLY A 4 4.62 2.73 -10.82
N ILE A 5 4.85 2.53 -9.53
CA ILE A 5 3.86 2.79 -8.49
C ILE A 5 4.45 3.63 -7.36
N ILE A 6 3.59 4.38 -6.70
CA ILE A 6 3.85 4.90 -5.36
C ILE A 6 3.06 4.02 -4.41
N TRP A 7 3.77 3.23 -3.60
CA TRP A 7 3.17 2.46 -2.52
C TRP A 7 3.30 3.24 -1.22
N VAL A 8 2.17 3.50 -0.56
CA VAL A 8 2.13 4.23 0.72
C VAL A 8 1.49 3.33 1.76
N SER A 9 2.26 2.94 2.78
CA SER A 9 1.70 2.35 4.01
C SER A 9 1.46 3.45 5.02
N SER A 10 0.32 3.42 5.69
CA SER A 10 -0.02 4.38 6.75
C SER A 10 -0.33 3.64 8.04
N HIS A 11 0.24 4.11 9.14
CA HIS A 11 0.07 3.53 10.46
C HIS A 11 -0.39 4.61 11.43
N VAL A 12 -1.52 4.41 12.09
CA VAL A 12 -1.98 5.25 13.21
C VAL A 12 -1.43 4.65 14.50
N PHE A 13 -0.86 5.48 15.36
CA PHE A 13 -0.37 5.06 16.67
C PHE A 13 -1.00 5.91 17.77
N HIS A 14 -1.19 5.30 18.95
CA HIS A 14 -1.78 5.98 20.09
C HIS A 14 -0.69 6.68 20.88
N LEU A 15 -0.94 7.94 21.28
CA LEU A 15 -0.04 8.62 22.20
C LEU A 15 -0.17 8.01 23.60
N PRO A 16 0.94 7.78 24.32
CA PRO A 16 0.88 7.23 25.68
C PRO A 16 0.17 8.17 26.67
N GLN A 17 0.09 9.46 26.37
CA GLN A 17 -0.72 10.45 27.08
C GLN A 17 -1.27 11.49 26.10
N PRO A 18 -2.52 11.95 26.26
CA PRO A 18 -3.05 13.08 25.50
C PRO A 18 -2.18 14.31 25.75
N ARG A 19 -1.76 15.00 24.68
CA ARG A 19 -1.16 16.34 24.79
C ARG A 19 -2.28 17.36 24.86
N ASP A 20 -2.10 18.41 25.66
CA ASP A 20 -3.09 19.49 25.75
C ASP A 20 -3.41 20.06 24.36
N GLY A 21 -4.70 20.03 23.99
CA GLY A 21 -5.19 20.51 22.70
C GLY A 21 -5.02 19.56 21.51
N VAL A 22 -4.51 18.34 21.71
CA VAL A 22 -4.39 17.34 20.64
C VAL A 22 -5.44 16.26 20.84
N GLU A 23 -6.46 16.26 19.98
CA GLU A 23 -7.48 15.22 19.98
C GLU A 23 -6.89 13.86 19.56
N GLU A 24 -7.34 12.79 20.19
CA GLU A 24 -6.96 11.41 19.82
C GLU A 24 -7.38 11.11 18.37
N LEU A 25 -6.41 10.62 17.59
CA LEU A 25 -6.64 10.20 16.22
C LEU A 25 -7.11 8.74 16.21
N THR A 26 -8.37 8.53 15.83
CA THR A 26 -8.90 7.19 15.58
C THR A 26 -8.68 6.77 14.12
N VAL A 27 -8.76 5.47 13.86
CA VAL A 27 -8.71 4.92 12.50
C VAL A 27 -9.80 5.54 11.63
N ASP A 28 -11.02 5.69 12.15
CA ASP A 28 -12.16 6.29 11.45
C ASP A 28 -11.86 7.72 10.99
N LYS A 29 -11.34 8.54 11.91
CA LYS A 29 -10.97 9.94 11.63
C LYS A 29 -9.86 10.02 10.58
N PHE A 30 -8.82 9.19 10.71
CA PHE A 30 -7.77 9.11 9.71
C PHE A 30 -8.32 8.71 8.34
N CYS A 31 -9.15 7.66 8.30
CA CYS A 31 -9.71 7.13 7.06
C CYS A 31 -10.54 8.17 6.33
N ASP A 32 -11.39 8.89 7.03
CA ASP A 32 -12.24 9.88 6.39
C ASP A 32 -11.45 11.10 5.88
N TRP A 33 -10.50 11.62 6.65
CA TRP A 33 -9.59 12.63 6.10
C TRP A 33 -8.90 12.12 4.84
N TYR A 34 -8.47 10.86 4.84
CA TYR A 34 -7.83 10.25 3.68
C TYR A 34 -8.77 10.23 2.48
N GLU A 35 -10.02 9.78 2.66
CA GLU A 35 -11.02 9.60 1.61
C GLU A 35 -11.57 10.94 1.06
N ASN A 36 -11.82 11.89 1.95
CA ASN A 36 -12.54 13.11 1.61
C ASN A 36 -11.64 14.31 1.37
N THR A 37 -10.38 14.25 1.81
CA THR A 37 -9.44 15.38 1.66
C THR A 37 -8.13 14.97 0.99
N HIS A 38 -7.43 13.98 1.52
CA HIS A 38 -6.06 13.68 1.08
C HIS A 38 -6.02 13.11 -0.34
N ILE A 39 -6.77 12.03 -0.59
CA ILE A 39 -6.66 11.28 -1.85
C ILE A 39 -7.08 12.11 -3.05
N GLN A 40 -8.04 13.03 -2.90
CA GLN A 40 -8.47 13.95 -3.96
C GLN A 40 -7.35 14.91 -4.38
N LYS A 41 -6.55 15.38 -3.40
CA LYS A 41 -5.37 16.20 -3.68
C LYS A 41 -4.29 15.37 -4.37
N VAL A 42 -4.09 14.12 -3.95
CA VAL A 42 -3.10 13.23 -4.57
C VAL A 42 -3.48 12.87 -6.01
N THR A 43 -4.73 12.52 -6.27
CA THR A 43 -5.20 12.14 -7.63
C THR A 43 -5.32 13.32 -8.59
N SER A 44 -5.25 14.56 -8.10
CA SER A 44 -5.16 15.76 -8.95
C SER A 44 -3.72 16.13 -9.32
N LEU A 45 -2.71 15.48 -8.74
CA LEU A 45 -1.31 15.69 -9.12
C LEU A 45 -1.03 15.14 -10.53
N SER A 46 -0.32 15.93 -11.34
CA SER A 46 0.13 15.49 -12.66
C SER A 46 1.00 14.24 -12.55
N GLY A 47 0.67 13.22 -13.35
CA GLY A 47 1.35 11.92 -13.36
C GLY A 47 0.64 10.82 -12.56
N VAL A 48 -0.32 11.17 -11.69
CA VAL A 48 -1.17 10.18 -11.01
C VAL A 48 -2.39 9.87 -11.87
N GLN A 49 -2.38 8.71 -12.53
CA GLN A 49 -3.50 8.31 -13.38
C GLN A 49 -4.66 7.68 -12.60
N ARG A 50 -4.33 6.87 -11.59
CA ARG A 50 -5.27 6.08 -10.79
C ARG A 50 -4.70 5.86 -9.40
N ALA A 51 -5.59 5.68 -8.42
CA ALA A 51 -5.21 5.25 -7.08
C ALA A 51 -6.17 4.18 -6.56
N ALA A 52 -5.67 3.26 -5.75
CA ALA A 52 -6.47 2.27 -5.05
C ALA A 52 -6.07 2.27 -3.58
N ARG A 53 -7.05 2.25 -2.69
CA ARG A 53 -6.83 2.09 -1.25
C ARG A 53 -7.18 0.66 -0.87
N TYR A 54 -6.28 0.05 -0.12
CA TYR A 54 -6.49 -1.24 0.51
C TYR A 54 -6.45 -1.09 2.03
N GLU A 55 -7.20 -1.92 2.73
CA GLU A 55 -7.20 -2.00 4.20
C GLU A 55 -6.64 -3.34 4.65
N ALA A 56 -5.80 -3.33 5.69
CA ALA A 56 -5.52 -4.53 6.47
C ALA A 56 -6.69 -4.70 7.46
N SER A 57 -7.36 -5.86 7.49
CA SER A 57 -8.49 -6.19 8.39
C SER A 57 -8.30 -5.59 9.81
N LEU A 58 -9.19 -4.81 10.47
CA LEU A 58 -10.66 -4.65 10.50
C LEU A 58 -11.11 -3.18 10.82
N ASP A 59 -12.27 -2.81 10.26
CA ASP A 59 -13.46 -2.03 10.70
C ASP A 59 -13.42 -0.62 11.34
N GLY A 60 -14.16 0.34 10.74
CA GLY A 60 -14.74 1.53 11.39
C GLY A 60 -14.79 2.81 10.53
N GLN A 61 -15.92 3.52 10.45
CA GLN A 61 -16.12 4.73 9.64
C GLN A 61 -16.95 5.78 10.38
N SER A 62 -16.48 7.05 10.39
CA SER A 62 -17.24 8.27 10.73
C SER A 62 -16.49 9.55 10.26
N ALA A 63 -17.24 10.63 10.02
CA ALA A 63 -16.75 11.91 9.45
C ALA A 63 -16.03 12.85 10.46
N PRO A 64 -14.74 13.20 10.28
CA PRO A 64 -13.96 14.21 10.98
C PRO A 64 -14.21 15.66 10.54
N ARG A 65 -13.68 16.53 11.40
CA ARG A 65 -13.69 17.99 11.34
C ARG A 65 -12.31 18.52 10.92
N GLU A 66 -12.22 19.80 10.59
CA GLU A 66 -11.00 20.44 10.07
C GLU A 66 -9.80 20.48 11.05
N GLU A 67 -10.01 20.35 12.36
CA GLU A 67 -8.96 20.35 13.40
C GLU A 67 -8.05 19.10 13.34
N LEU A 68 -8.41 18.10 12.54
CA LEU A 68 -7.78 16.78 12.48
C LEU A 68 -6.37 16.76 11.87
N LEU A 69 -5.97 17.79 11.13
CA LEU A 69 -4.69 17.76 10.40
C LEU A 69 -3.47 17.68 11.34
N HIS A 70 -3.51 18.38 12.47
CA HIS A 70 -2.42 18.36 13.43
C HIS A 70 -2.31 16.98 14.10
N SER A 71 -3.44 16.42 14.55
CA SER A 71 -3.47 15.08 15.16
C SER A 71 -3.04 14.00 14.17
N ILE A 72 -3.40 14.09 12.89
CA ILE A 72 -2.95 13.14 11.86
C ILE A 72 -1.44 13.06 11.78
N PHE A 73 -0.75 14.17 11.58
CA PHE A 73 0.71 14.13 11.40
C PHE A 73 1.47 13.89 12.70
N GLU A 74 0.88 14.19 13.86
CA GLU A 74 1.45 13.83 15.16
C GLU A 74 1.24 12.36 15.54
N GLN A 75 0.19 11.70 15.04
CA GLN A 75 -0.24 10.35 15.46
C GLN A 75 -0.23 9.33 14.31
N SER A 76 0.38 9.69 13.17
CA SER A 76 0.51 8.81 12.02
C SER A 76 1.94 8.76 11.49
N ARG A 77 2.30 7.58 11.00
CA ARG A 77 3.51 7.33 10.23
C ARG A 77 3.11 6.94 8.81
N PHE A 78 3.76 7.54 7.83
CA PHE A 78 3.59 7.22 6.42
C PHE A 78 4.90 6.71 5.83
N ASP A 79 4.91 5.45 5.40
CA ASP A 79 6.03 4.85 4.69
C ASP A 79 5.73 4.90 3.19
N MET A 80 6.47 5.74 2.48
CA MET A 80 6.34 5.93 1.03
C MET A 80 7.48 5.22 0.31
N ARG A 81 7.12 4.41 -0.70
CA ARG A 81 8.05 3.76 -1.63
C ARG A 81 7.68 4.17 -3.06
N ILE A 82 8.62 4.75 -3.77
CA ILE A 82 8.53 5.00 -5.21
C ILE A 82 9.25 3.84 -5.88
N SER A 83 8.55 3.13 -6.74
CA SER A 83 9.06 1.91 -7.32
C SER A 83 8.83 1.87 -8.83
N GLU A 84 9.84 1.40 -9.55
CA GLU A 84 9.80 1.20 -11.00
C GLU A 84 9.45 -0.26 -11.30
N ASP A 85 8.66 -0.48 -12.34
CA ASP A 85 8.31 -1.83 -12.80
C ASP A 85 9.56 -2.53 -13.34
N VAL A 86 9.86 -3.71 -12.80
CA VAL A 86 10.97 -4.56 -13.26
C VAL A 86 10.42 -5.71 -14.09
N ASP A 87 9.31 -6.28 -13.64
CA ASP A 87 8.66 -7.42 -14.26
C ASP A 87 7.19 -7.47 -13.81
N SER A 88 6.29 -7.59 -14.78
CA SER A 88 4.86 -7.70 -14.54
C SER A 88 4.32 -8.90 -15.31
N SER A 89 3.81 -9.89 -14.57
CA SER A 89 3.21 -11.08 -15.15
C SER A 89 1.71 -11.11 -14.85
N ILE A 90 0.90 -10.88 -15.89
CA ILE A 90 -0.57 -10.89 -15.83
C ILE A 90 -1.07 -12.29 -16.18
N PHE A 91 -1.91 -12.88 -15.32
CA PHE A 91 -2.34 -14.28 -15.47
C PHE A 91 -3.82 -14.44 -15.75
N LEU A 92 -4.67 -13.53 -15.25
CA LEU A 92 -6.09 -13.48 -15.57
C LEU A 92 -6.35 -12.32 -16.55
N ALA A 93 -6.75 -12.67 -17.77
CA ALA A 93 -6.71 -11.78 -18.94
C ALA A 93 -7.85 -10.74 -19.03
N THR A 94 -8.79 -10.72 -18.09
CA THR A 94 -10.12 -10.13 -18.35
C THR A 94 -10.48 -8.92 -17.49
N ASP A 95 -9.62 -8.46 -16.59
CA ASP A 95 -9.97 -7.31 -15.76
C ASP A 95 -8.75 -6.41 -15.50
N GLU A 96 -8.73 -5.25 -16.18
CA GLU A 96 -7.73 -4.19 -16.01
C GLU A 96 -7.87 -3.46 -14.65
N GLY A 97 -8.92 -3.76 -13.88
CA GLY A 97 -9.18 -3.18 -12.58
C GLY A 97 -8.23 -3.67 -11.47
N PRO A 98 -8.12 -2.90 -10.37
CA PRO A 98 -7.41 -3.36 -9.17
C PRO A 98 -8.03 -4.64 -8.63
N ALA A 99 -7.19 -5.55 -8.13
CA ALA A 99 -7.67 -6.81 -7.59
C ALA A 99 -8.38 -6.63 -6.25
N LYS A 100 -9.32 -7.54 -5.93
CA LYS A 100 -10.01 -7.52 -4.64
C LYS A 100 -9.06 -7.67 -3.44
N PHE A 101 -7.94 -8.36 -3.62
CA PHE A 101 -6.92 -8.50 -2.59
C PHE A 101 -5.51 -8.30 -3.13
N VAL A 102 -4.63 -7.78 -2.28
CA VAL A 102 -3.22 -7.59 -2.57
C VAL A 102 -2.40 -8.08 -1.39
N VAL A 103 -1.34 -8.85 -1.70
CA VAL A 103 -0.25 -9.13 -0.79
C VAL A 103 0.92 -8.26 -1.21
N SER A 104 1.37 -7.36 -0.33
CA SER A 104 2.63 -6.67 -0.54
C SER A 104 3.73 -7.44 0.17
N TRP A 105 4.84 -7.68 -0.50
CA TRP A 105 6.00 -8.30 0.10
C TRP A 105 7.25 -7.53 -0.27
N SER A 106 8.01 -7.10 0.74
CA SER A 106 9.28 -6.41 0.57
C SER A 106 10.41 -7.22 1.19
N SER A 107 11.38 -7.61 0.36
CA SER A 107 12.51 -8.43 0.76
C SER A 107 13.71 -8.16 -0.15
N ASP A 108 14.90 -8.43 0.38
CA ASP A 108 16.18 -8.41 -0.33
C ASP A 108 16.31 -9.60 -1.31
N SER A 109 15.37 -10.54 -1.27
CA SER A 109 15.28 -11.73 -2.12
C SER A 109 14.05 -11.71 -3.02
N ALA A 110 13.47 -10.54 -3.29
CA ALA A 110 12.23 -10.44 -4.05
C ALA A 110 12.36 -10.97 -5.50
N SER A 111 13.55 -10.87 -6.07
CA SER A 111 13.92 -11.40 -7.38
C SER A 111 13.87 -12.93 -7.46
N ASP A 112 14.12 -13.61 -6.35
CA ASP A 112 14.42 -15.05 -6.33
C ASP A 112 13.16 -15.92 -6.17
N VAL A 113 12.00 -15.28 -5.94
CA VAL A 113 10.74 -16.00 -5.75
C VAL A 113 10.29 -16.71 -7.03
N ASP A 114 9.74 -17.91 -6.87
CA ASP A 114 9.11 -18.66 -7.95
C ASP A 114 7.73 -18.05 -8.29
N VAL A 115 7.71 -17.18 -9.30
CA VAL A 115 6.50 -16.55 -9.83
C VAL A 115 5.53 -17.57 -10.40
N GLU A 116 6.04 -18.66 -11.00
CA GLU A 116 5.19 -19.71 -11.56
C GLU A 116 4.50 -20.53 -10.47
N ALA A 117 5.12 -20.69 -9.30
CA ALA A 117 4.46 -21.24 -8.13
C ALA A 117 3.33 -20.31 -7.62
N LEU A 118 3.55 -18.99 -7.56
CA LEU A 118 2.50 -18.03 -7.19
C LEU A 118 1.34 -18.03 -8.18
N ARG A 119 1.62 -18.13 -9.47
CA ARG A 119 0.63 -18.19 -10.54
C ARG A 119 -0.33 -19.37 -10.39
N LYS A 120 0.16 -20.51 -9.90
CA LYS A 120 -0.64 -21.74 -9.71
C LYS A 120 -1.56 -21.65 -8.49
N ILE A 121 -1.44 -20.60 -7.67
CA ILE A 121 -2.35 -20.40 -6.55
C ILE A 121 -3.70 -19.91 -7.10
N GLU A 122 -4.76 -20.63 -6.73
CA GLU A 122 -6.14 -20.27 -7.07
C GLU A 122 -6.45 -18.82 -6.70
N GLY A 123 -7.12 -18.11 -7.61
CA GLY A 123 -7.44 -16.70 -7.46
C GLY A 123 -6.30 -15.74 -7.80
N CYS A 124 -5.08 -16.20 -8.05
CA CYS A 124 -3.95 -15.34 -8.42
C CYS A 124 -4.21 -14.65 -9.77
N LYS A 125 -4.39 -13.32 -9.73
CA LYS A 125 -4.68 -12.47 -10.88
C LYS A 125 -3.41 -12.03 -11.59
N ARG A 126 -2.43 -11.54 -10.81
CA ARG A 126 -1.23 -10.88 -11.31
C ARG A 126 -0.14 -10.90 -10.25
N VAL A 127 1.11 -11.03 -10.68
CA VAL A 127 2.30 -10.78 -9.86
C VAL A 127 3.08 -9.64 -10.49
N ARG A 128 3.41 -8.62 -9.70
CA ARG A 128 4.23 -7.48 -10.13
C ARG A 128 5.44 -7.33 -9.24
N ARG A 129 6.60 -7.12 -9.86
CA ARG A 129 7.88 -6.90 -9.21
C ARG A 129 8.34 -5.50 -9.51
N PHE A 130 8.70 -4.79 -8.45
CA PHE A 130 9.18 -3.44 -8.54
C PHE A 130 10.53 -3.33 -7.85
N ARG A 131 11.41 -2.55 -8.47
CA ARG A 131 12.63 -2.05 -7.83
C ARG A 131 12.28 -0.77 -7.10
N VAL A 132 12.59 -0.69 -5.81
CA VAL A 132 12.41 0.55 -5.05
C VAL A 132 13.52 1.51 -5.46
N VAL A 133 13.14 2.67 -6.02
CA VAL A 133 14.10 3.69 -6.45
C VAL A 133 14.23 4.83 -5.45
N ALA A 134 13.17 5.11 -4.70
CA ALA A 134 13.17 6.09 -3.62
C ALA A 134 12.27 5.65 -2.47
N GLY A 135 12.62 6.03 -1.25
CA GLY A 135 11.85 5.68 -0.06
C GLY A 135 12.00 6.70 1.06
N SER A 136 10.87 7.09 1.65
CA SER A 136 10.87 8.03 2.79
C SER A 136 9.80 7.67 3.82
N THR A 137 10.09 7.99 5.07
CA THR A 137 9.12 7.97 6.18
C THR A 137 8.73 9.40 6.51
N LEU A 138 7.45 9.66 6.67
CA LEU A 138 6.96 10.89 7.30
C LEU A 138 6.33 10.52 8.64
N GLU A 139 6.87 11.05 9.73
CA GLU A 139 6.44 10.80 11.10
C GLU A 139 6.62 12.09 11.91
N HIS A 140 5.60 12.51 12.66
CA HIS A 140 5.65 13.76 13.45
C HIS A 140 6.11 14.99 12.65
N PHE A 141 5.57 15.17 11.44
CA PHE A 141 5.99 16.22 10.48
C PHE A 141 7.46 16.18 10.05
N GLN A 142 8.23 15.17 10.48
CA GLN A 142 9.61 14.98 10.05
C GLN A 142 9.66 13.95 8.93
N ARG A 143 10.13 14.39 7.75
CA ARG A 143 10.45 13.48 6.67
C ARG A 143 11.88 12.98 6.84
N ARG A 144 12.05 11.66 6.75
CA ARG A 144 13.35 10.99 6.76
C ARG A 144 13.47 10.13 5.51
N GLU A 145 14.59 10.23 4.82
CA GLU A 145 14.92 9.29 3.77
C GLU A 145 15.31 7.96 4.41
N ASN A 146 14.80 6.87 3.85
CA ASN A 146 14.96 5.57 4.49
C ASN A 146 16.20 4.81 3.96
N GLY A 147 16.93 5.36 2.98
CA GLY A 147 18.12 4.73 2.41
C GLY A 147 17.86 3.42 1.65
N TRP A 148 16.64 3.24 1.13
CA TRP A 148 16.25 2.02 0.36
C TRP A 148 16.73 2.09 -1.09
N GLU A 149 17.21 3.25 -1.53
CA GLU A 149 17.58 3.54 -2.91
C GLU A 149 18.76 2.68 -3.35
N GLY A 150 18.57 1.93 -4.45
CA GLY A 150 19.66 1.25 -5.14
C GLY A 150 20.28 0.06 -4.41
N ARG A 151 19.67 -0.47 -3.33
CA ARG A 151 20.11 -1.76 -2.77
C ARG A 151 19.78 -2.88 -3.76
N GLU A 152 20.81 -3.51 -4.31
CA GLU A 152 20.64 -4.71 -5.13
C GLU A 152 19.88 -5.79 -4.32
N GLY A 153 18.85 -6.37 -4.93
CA GLY A 153 17.99 -7.39 -4.31
C GLY A 153 16.78 -6.85 -3.55
N SER A 154 16.78 -5.59 -3.09
CA SER A 154 15.61 -5.02 -2.40
C SER A 154 14.50 -4.71 -3.40
N GLY A 155 13.37 -5.40 -3.26
CA GLY A 155 12.25 -5.26 -4.17
C GLY A 155 10.92 -5.24 -3.44
N LEU A 156 9.93 -4.64 -4.08
CA LEU A 156 8.53 -4.75 -3.71
C LEU A 156 7.86 -5.73 -4.69
N MET A 157 7.26 -6.78 -4.16
CA MET A 157 6.37 -7.65 -4.92
C MET A 157 4.92 -7.37 -4.50
N LEU A 158 4.05 -7.17 -5.49
CA LEU A 158 2.61 -7.17 -5.29
C LEU A 158 2.01 -8.42 -5.93
N ILE A 159 1.35 -9.23 -5.10
CA ILE A 159 0.65 -10.44 -5.53
C ILE A 159 -0.84 -10.17 -5.39
N GLU A 160 -1.54 -10.20 -6.51
CA GLU A 160 -2.92 -9.73 -6.61
C GLU A 160 -3.85 -10.92 -6.74
N PHE A 161 -4.91 -10.95 -5.94
CA PHE A 161 -5.87 -12.05 -5.90
C PHE A 161 -7.30 -11.58 -6.11
N GLU A 162 -8.07 -12.41 -6.80
CA GLU A 162 -9.53 -12.41 -6.81
C GLU A 162 -10.06 -13.60 -6.01
N GLY A 163 -11.35 -13.57 -5.68
CA GLY A 163 -12.03 -14.64 -4.94
C GLY A 163 -12.66 -14.17 -3.64
N GLU A 164 -12.91 -15.10 -2.72
CA GLU A 164 -13.56 -14.80 -1.44
C GLU A 164 -12.57 -14.38 -0.35
N GLU A 165 -11.37 -14.97 -0.36
CA GLU A 165 -10.32 -14.76 0.65
C GLU A 165 -8.91 -14.84 0.05
N ILE A 166 -7.90 -14.40 0.82
CA ILE A 166 -6.50 -14.52 0.43
C ILE A 166 -5.98 -15.92 0.83
N PRO A 167 -5.33 -16.67 -0.08
CA PRO A 167 -4.76 -17.98 0.23
C PRO A 167 -3.42 -17.87 1.01
N VAL A 168 -3.46 -17.30 2.23
CA VAL A 168 -2.30 -16.91 3.06
C VAL A 168 -1.23 -17.99 3.15
N GLU A 169 -1.62 -19.21 3.53
CA GLU A 169 -0.68 -20.31 3.75
C GLU A 169 -0.01 -20.80 2.45
N LYS A 170 -0.71 -20.73 1.32
CA LYS A 170 -0.12 -21.07 0.01
C LYS A 170 0.90 -20.00 -0.39
N VAL A 171 0.58 -18.73 -0.18
CA VAL A 171 1.48 -17.60 -0.49
C VAL A 171 2.75 -17.66 0.37
N ARG A 172 2.60 -17.84 1.70
CA ARG A 172 3.73 -17.94 2.64
C ARG A 172 4.71 -19.05 2.27
N ARG A 173 4.22 -20.20 1.80
CA ARG A 173 5.10 -21.30 1.34
C ARG A 173 5.98 -20.92 0.15
N VAL A 174 5.53 -19.98 -0.67
CA VAL A 174 6.26 -19.56 -1.88
C VAL A 174 7.19 -18.39 -1.59
N ILE A 175 6.74 -17.36 -0.85
CA ILE A 175 7.56 -16.18 -0.54
C ILE A 175 8.48 -16.38 0.69
N GLY A 176 8.20 -17.40 1.51
CA GLY A 176 8.90 -17.65 2.77
C GLY A 176 8.51 -16.69 3.89
N GLU A 177 9.32 -16.67 4.96
CA GLU A 177 9.10 -15.85 6.16
C GLU A 177 10.03 -14.61 6.21
N ARG A 178 10.89 -14.43 5.21
CA ARG A 178 11.85 -13.33 5.20
C ARG A 178 11.21 -12.09 4.59
N GLY A 179 11.43 -10.94 5.22
CA GLY A 179 10.95 -9.65 4.75
C GLY A 179 9.64 -9.20 5.39
N GLU A 180 9.15 -8.05 4.92
CA GLU A 180 7.92 -7.43 5.39
C GLU A 180 6.76 -7.90 4.50
N VAL A 181 5.73 -8.50 5.09
CA VAL A 181 4.53 -8.95 4.37
C VAL A 181 3.30 -8.20 4.88
N GLY A 182 2.53 -7.62 3.97
CA GLY A 182 1.23 -7.02 4.23
C GLY A 182 0.13 -7.72 3.45
N TRP A 183 -1.04 -7.88 4.08
CA TRP A 183 -2.21 -8.55 3.52
C TRP A 183 -3.36 -7.55 3.49
N PHE A 184 -3.88 -7.24 2.30
CA PHE A 184 -4.84 -6.16 2.17
C PHE A 184 -6.02 -6.53 1.29
N ARG A 185 -7.17 -5.95 1.63
CA ARG A 185 -8.41 -6.01 0.86
C ARG A 185 -8.69 -4.67 0.21
N LEU A 186 -9.11 -4.69 -1.05
CA LEU A 186 -9.50 -3.48 -1.78
C LEU A 186 -10.69 -2.83 -1.09
N LYS A 187 -10.53 -1.56 -0.73
CA LYS A 187 -11.58 -0.76 -0.12
C LYS A 187 -12.25 0.14 -1.15
N ARG A 188 -11.44 0.87 -1.93
CA ARG A 188 -11.93 1.87 -2.88
C ARG A 188 -10.94 2.15 -4.00
N VAL A 189 -11.48 2.52 -5.15
CA VAL A 189 -10.73 2.94 -6.34
C VAL A 189 -11.04 4.42 -6.62
N TYR A 190 -10.02 5.19 -6.97
CA TYR A 190 -10.11 6.63 -7.24
C TYR A 190 -9.51 6.96 -8.60
N GLY A 191 -10.07 7.99 -9.26
CA GLY A 191 -9.67 8.46 -10.59
C GLY A 191 -10.71 8.13 -11.67
N GLU A 192 -10.52 8.69 -12.87
CA GLU A 192 -11.44 8.47 -13.98
C GLU A 192 -11.36 7.02 -14.49
N THR A 193 -12.46 6.29 -14.35
CA THR A 193 -12.78 5.18 -15.24
C THR A 193 -13.09 5.80 -16.60
N LYS A 194 -12.07 6.02 -17.43
CA LYS A 194 -12.31 6.17 -18.86
C LYS A 194 -13.02 4.89 -19.32
N LYS A 195 -14.33 5.03 -19.56
CA LYS A 195 -15.14 4.07 -20.30
C LYS A 195 -14.64 3.99 -21.73
#